data_AF-A0A7X1NR95-F1
#
_entry.id   AF-A0A7X1NR95-F1
#
_cell.length_a   1.000
_cell.length_b   1.000
_cell.length_c   1.000
_cell.angle_alpha   90.00
_cell.angle_beta   90.00
_cell.angle_gamma   90.00
#
_symmetry.space_group_name_H-M   'P 1'
#
loop_
_entity.id
_entity.type
_entity.pdbx_description
1 polymer ?
#
loop_
_entity_poly.entity_id
_entity_poly.type
_entity_poly.pdbx_seq_one_letter_code
_entity_poly.pdbx_strand_id
1 'polypeptide(L)'
;MTATSTPRTFLLIGPTALAVLGLTGCIVVGPTAADDPPPASPVAGDPGTGPSTSPPPPPPPPTTEPAAEVPAPSGPTTLPAPAAGPTTAPSSPAPATWPQTIEEVQSGVVQFSVTTCESSSTGSGFLIAPDLVVTAAHVVADASVIGISTAQGNTPASVLGINELADLALVQTSRPLDGHLFGFEPVDPPLGTDVAALGFPLGEPLGFTRGTVSGLDREINLGAGSVQNIIQTDAAVNPGNSGGPLLTQDGLVAGVVSAVGLNGDERAEGMAYAVSGFRAEAAAIEWQERPVPLDPVDCGNAPAPDEGFFPLSIASDHDQARNIGQALLLHGQGINVGAYGAAYNQFTPELQRSFGSRERWSAQLGSSYWRALDVTSVEGTGDALSADVRLLTEQDSDDGRLGQTCSDWLLRYSFAWNGEAWLISGSTLPSGDPVAC
;
A
#
# COMPACT_ATOMS: atom_id res chain seq x y z
N MET A 1 -43.05 -55.00 7.78
CA MET A 1 -41.59 -55.13 7.96
C MET A 1 -40.95 -55.19 6.59
N THR A 2 -40.36 -54.09 6.14
CA THR A 2 -39.27 -54.03 5.14
C THR A 2 -38.89 -52.55 5.02
N ALA A 3 -37.92 -52.12 5.83
CA ALA A 3 -37.29 -50.82 5.70
C ALA A 3 -36.09 -50.98 4.77
N THR A 4 -36.10 -50.29 3.63
CA THR A 4 -35.00 -50.22 2.68
C THR A 4 -33.97 -49.22 3.23
N SER A 5 -32.79 -49.71 3.62
CA SER A 5 -31.69 -48.85 4.06
C SER A 5 -30.95 -48.28 2.86
N THR A 6 -30.99 -46.97 2.68
CA THR A 6 -30.08 -46.24 1.78
C THR A 6 -28.70 -46.16 2.44
N PRO A 7 -27.59 -46.50 1.74
CA PRO A 7 -26.27 -46.34 2.32
C PRO A 7 -25.92 -44.85 2.40
N ARG A 8 -25.69 -44.35 3.62
CA ARG A 8 -24.98 -43.09 3.84
C ARG A 8 -23.51 -43.34 3.52
N THR A 9 -23.07 -42.94 2.33
CA THR A 9 -21.65 -42.80 2.00
C THR A 9 -21.09 -41.66 2.85
N PHE A 10 -20.44 -42.00 3.96
CA PHE A 10 -19.54 -41.07 4.64
C PHE A 10 -18.32 -40.90 3.74
N LEU A 11 -18.15 -39.72 3.16
CA LEU A 11 -16.90 -39.32 2.50
C LEU A 11 -15.84 -39.21 3.61
N LEU A 12 -14.94 -40.19 3.69
CA LEU A 12 -13.73 -40.10 4.49
C LEU A 12 -12.80 -39.11 3.79
N ILE A 13 -12.90 -37.83 4.18
CA ILE A 13 -11.94 -36.81 3.78
C ILE A 13 -10.65 -37.10 4.56
N GLY A 14 -9.63 -37.60 3.86
CA GLY A 14 -8.31 -37.84 4.46
C GLY A 14 -7.61 -36.54 4.86
N PRO A 15 -6.60 -36.58 5.74
CA PRO A 15 -5.85 -35.40 6.20
C PRO A 15 -5.24 -34.59 5.03
N THR A 16 -4.90 -35.25 3.93
CA THR A 16 -4.37 -34.66 2.69
C THR A 16 -5.36 -33.80 1.89
N ALA A 17 -6.67 -34.01 2.05
CA ALA A 17 -7.68 -33.13 1.47
C ALA A 17 -7.91 -31.87 2.32
N LEU A 18 -7.49 -31.86 3.59
CA LEU A 18 -7.50 -30.67 4.44
C LEU A 18 -6.33 -29.71 4.12
N ALA A 19 -5.13 -30.18 3.78
CA ALA A 19 -4.02 -29.29 3.41
C ALA A 19 -4.34 -28.38 2.21
N VAL A 20 -5.10 -28.92 1.25
CA VAL A 20 -5.63 -28.20 0.09
C VAL A 20 -6.67 -27.15 0.52
N LEU A 21 -7.52 -27.48 1.51
CA LEU A 21 -8.46 -26.52 2.08
C LEU A 21 -7.75 -25.34 2.78
N GLY A 22 -6.59 -25.60 3.41
CA GLY A 22 -5.74 -24.57 4.02
C GLY A 22 -5.03 -23.71 2.98
N LEU A 23 -4.36 -24.33 2.00
CA LEU A 23 -3.56 -23.65 0.98
C LEU A 23 -4.38 -23.00 -0.15
N THR A 24 -5.56 -23.54 -0.45
CA THR A 24 -6.34 -23.18 -1.65
C THR A 24 -7.84 -22.99 -1.35
N GLY A 25 -8.31 -23.13 -0.11
CA GLY A 25 -9.73 -22.83 0.21
C GLY A 25 -10.78 -23.76 -0.44
N CYS A 26 -10.43 -24.97 -0.87
CA CYS A 26 -11.36 -25.85 -1.57
C CYS A 26 -12.37 -26.59 -0.65
N ILE A 27 -13.48 -25.95 -0.23
CA ILE A 27 -14.64 -26.73 0.23
C ILE A 27 -15.43 -27.17 -1.01
N VAL A 28 -15.42 -28.48 -1.30
CA VAL A 28 -16.40 -29.08 -2.22
C VAL A 28 -17.78 -29.03 -1.55
N VAL A 29 -18.55 -27.98 -1.84
CA VAL A 29 -19.96 -27.91 -1.46
C VAL A 29 -20.77 -28.66 -2.52
N GLY A 30 -21.28 -29.84 -2.17
CA GLY A 30 -22.32 -30.51 -2.95
C GLY A 30 -23.63 -29.71 -2.92
N PRO A 31 -24.51 -29.82 -3.93
CA PRO A 31 -25.68 -28.99 -4.05
C PRO A 31 -26.74 -29.40 -3.02
N THR A 32 -27.11 -28.49 -2.11
CA THR A 32 -28.36 -28.61 -1.35
C THR A 32 -29.14 -27.31 -1.40
N ALA A 33 -30.27 -27.42 -2.10
CA ALA A 33 -31.59 -26.83 -1.83
C ALA A 33 -31.69 -25.37 -1.37
N ALA A 34 -32.28 -24.59 -2.29
CA ALA A 34 -33.09 -23.39 -2.18
C ALA A 34 -33.60 -22.92 -0.80
N ASP A 35 -33.55 -21.58 -0.67
CA ASP A 35 -34.48 -20.62 -0.06
C ASP A 35 -34.98 -20.83 1.37
N ASP A 36 -34.55 -19.92 2.25
CA ASP A 36 -35.43 -19.33 3.26
C ASP A 36 -35.05 -17.84 3.50
N PRO A 37 -36.03 -16.91 3.58
CA PRO A 37 -35.77 -15.47 3.75
C PRO A 37 -35.52 -15.09 5.22
N PRO A 38 -34.83 -13.96 5.48
CA PRO A 38 -34.50 -13.54 6.85
C PRO A 38 -35.71 -12.99 7.62
N PRO A 39 -35.77 -13.16 8.96
CA PRO A 39 -36.80 -12.57 9.79
C PRO A 39 -36.58 -11.06 10.01
N ALA A 40 -37.69 -10.33 10.04
CA ALA A 40 -37.75 -8.89 10.27
C ALA A 40 -37.32 -8.49 11.70
N SER A 41 -36.56 -7.39 11.82
CA SER A 41 -36.27 -6.72 13.09
C SER A 41 -37.26 -5.58 13.38
N PRO A 42 -37.50 -5.24 14.66
CA PRO A 42 -38.59 -4.37 15.08
C PRO A 42 -38.28 -2.88 14.93
N VAL A 43 -39.33 -2.12 14.66
CA VAL A 43 -39.38 -0.65 14.60
C VAL A 43 -39.23 -0.06 16.00
N ALA A 44 -38.27 0.85 16.18
CA ALA A 44 -38.16 1.74 17.33
C ALA A 44 -38.51 3.18 16.91
N GLY A 45 -39.23 3.86 17.79
CA GLY A 45 -39.96 5.10 17.51
C GLY A 45 -39.13 6.38 17.38
N ASP A 46 -39.71 7.29 16.62
CA ASP A 46 -39.45 8.73 16.56
C ASP A 46 -39.47 9.38 17.95
N PRO A 47 -38.65 10.42 18.19
CA PRO A 47 -39.25 11.75 18.28
C PRO A 47 -38.39 12.89 17.72
N GLY A 48 -39.07 13.83 17.04
CA GLY A 48 -38.98 15.24 17.41
C GLY A 48 -38.42 16.18 16.34
N THR A 49 -39.31 16.69 15.51
CA THR A 49 -39.07 17.83 14.62
C THR A 49 -38.98 19.14 15.40
N GLY A 50 -37.82 19.81 15.32
CA GLY A 50 -37.62 21.22 15.66
C GLY A 50 -37.23 22.02 14.40
N PRO A 51 -37.64 23.30 14.27
CA PRO A 51 -37.51 24.04 13.02
C PRO A 51 -36.07 24.53 12.80
N SER A 52 -35.51 24.20 11.63
CA SER A 52 -34.23 24.75 11.15
C SER A 52 -34.48 26.11 10.49
N THR A 53 -33.91 27.16 11.09
CA THR A 53 -33.87 28.52 10.53
C THR A 53 -32.57 28.70 9.74
N SER A 54 -32.69 29.00 8.45
CA SER A 54 -31.56 29.33 7.57
C SER A 54 -30.82 30.60 8.03
N PRO A 55 -29.47 30.65 7.93
CA PRO A 55 -28.71 31.88 8.17
C PRO A 55 -28.77 32.83 6.94
N PRO A 56 -28.70 34.15 7.15
CA PRO A 56 -28.72 35.14 6.06
C PRO A 56 -27.38 35.26 5.32
N PRO A 57 -27.36 35.73 4.06
CA PRO A 57 -26.16 35.85 3.25
C PRO A 57 -25.24 37.01 3.70
N PRO A 58 -23.92 36.94 3.42
CA PRO A 58 -22.95 37.96 3.81
C PRO A 58 -23.08 39.26 3.00
N PRO A 59 -22.66 40.41 3.57
CA PRO A 59 -22.74 41.72 2.91
C PRO A 59 -21.70 41.88 1.78
N PRO A 60 -21.98 42.76 0.79
CA PRO A 60 -21.07 43.03 -0.32
C PRO A 60 -19.81 43.83 0.13
N PRO A 61 -18.71 43.72 -0.63
CA PRO A 61 -17.45 44.40 -0.31
C PRO A 61 -17.56 45.92 -0.46
N PRO A 62 -16.74 46.70 0.28
CA PRO A 62 -16.75 48.16 0.22
C PRO A 62 -16.20 48.68 -1.13
N THR A 63 -16.90 49.66 -1.67
CA THR A 63 -16.55 50.45 -2.85
C THR A 63 -15.28 51.26 -2.61
N THR A 64 -14.23 51.00 -3.38
CA THR A 64 -13.01 51.81 -3.37
C THR A 64 -13.24 53.12 -4.12
N GLU A 65 -13.05 54.25 -3.43
CA GLU A 65 -13.09 55.60 -3.97
C GLU A 65 -11.83 55.87 -4.83
N PRO A 66 -11.92 56.55 -5.99
CA PRO A 66 -10.76 56.77 -6.86
C PRO A 66 -9.80 57.81 -6.26
N ALA A 67 -8.53 57.43 -6.09
CA ALA A 67 -7.47 58.36 -5.75
C ALA A 67 -7.17 59.32 -6.92
N ALA A 68 -6.95 60.58 -6.57
CA ALA A 68 -6.76 61.71 -7.47
C ALA A 68 -5.51 61.59 -8.35
N GLU A 69 -5.68 62.08 -9.57
CA GLU A 69 -4.73 62.22 -10.67
C GLU A 69 -3.63 63.24 -10.35
N VAL A 70 -2.37 62.85 -10.52
CA VAL A 70 -1.19 63.75 -10.49
C VAL A 70 -0.67 63.91 -11.92
N PRO A 71 -0.52 65.13 -12.46
CA PRO A 71 -0.07 65.32 -13.83
C PRO A 71 1.44 65.12 -13.97
N ALA A 72 1.83 64.37 -14.99
CA ALA A 72 3.22 64.23 -15.43
C ALA A 72 3.69 65.47 -16.21
N PRO A 73 4.94 65.95 -16.01
CA PRO A 73 5.55 66.87 -16.94
C PRO A 73 6.30 66.14 -18.07
N SER A 74 6.16 66.73 -19.25
CA SER A 74 6.70 66.43 -20.57
C SER A 74 8.16 65.94 -20.64
N GLY A 75 8.41 64.92 -21.47
CA GLY A 75 9.71 64.78 -22.16
C GLY A 75 9.77 65.68 -23.42
N PRO A 76 10.76 65.54 -24.33
CA PRO A 76 11.95 64.67 -24.31
C PRO A 76 13.26 65.43 -24.69
N THR A 77 14.43 64.81 -24.51
CA THR A 77 15.58 65.03 -25.40
C THR A 77 16.41 63.77 -25.52
N THR A 78 16.35 63.16 -26.70
CA THR A 78 17.02 61.94 -27.12
C THR A 78 18.47 62.24 -27.50
N LEU A 79 19.43 61.51 -26.91
CA LEU A 79 20.79 61.35 -27.43
C LEU A 79 20.90 59.90 -27.94
N PRO A 80 21.38 59.64 -29.18
CA PRO A 80 21.51 58.28 -29.68
C PRO A 80 22.71 57.58 -29.04
N ALA A 81 22.45 56.50 -28.32
CA ALA A 81 23.47 55.56 -27.86
C ALA A 81 23.82 54.57 -28.99
N PRO A 82 25.08 54.13 -29.12
CA PRO A 82 25.52 53.27 -30.20
C PRO A 82 24.93 51.86 -30.08
N ALA A 83 24.60 51.25 -31.22
CA ALA A 83 24.06 49.91 -31.33
C ALA A 83 25.02 48.88 -30.69
N ALA A 84 24.62 48.35 -29.54
CA ALA A 84 25.17 47.11 -29.01
C ALA A 84 24.57 45.94 -29.80
N GLY A 85 25.42 45.11 -30.40
CA GLY A 85 24.99 43.88 -31.07
C GLY A 85 24.28 42.94 -30.09
N PRO A 86 23.46 41.99 -30.59
CA PRO A 86 22.74 41.05 -29.73
C PRO A 86 23.77 40.14 -29.03
N THR A 87 24.09 40.48 -27.79
CA THR A 87 24.70 39.54 -26.86
C THR A 87 23.57 38.61 -26.45
N THR A 88 23.51 37.43 -27.03
CA THR A 88 22.70 36.32 -26.52
C THR A 88 23.19 36.02 -25.11
N ALA A 89 22.49 36.57 -24.12
CA ALA A 89 22.61 36.13 -22.74
C ALA A 89 22.32 34.62 -22.70
N PRO A 90 23.10 33.82 -21.96
CA PRO A 90 22.76 32.42 -21.76
C PRO A 90 21.35 32.37 -21.16
N SER A 91 20.41 31.82 -21.92
CA SER A 91 19.06 31.57 -21.44
C SER A 91 19.17 30.63 -20.26
N SER A 92 18.80 31.09 -19.06
CA SER A 92 18.58 30.19 -17.93
C SER A 92 17.65 29.08 -18.40
N PRO A 93 17.93 27.81 -18.08
CA PRO A 93 17.04 26.72 -18.43
C PRO A 93 15.64 27.06 -17.91
N ALA A 94 14.63 26.78 -18.73
CA ALA A 94 13.25 26.93 -18.29
C ALA A 94 13.03 26.10 -17.01
N PRO A 95 12.23 26.59 -16.05
CA PRO A 95 11.93 25.81 -14.85
C PRO A 95 11.34 24.45 -15.25
N ALA A 96 11.78 23.39 -14.57
CA ALA A 96 11.31 22.03 -14.80
C ALA A 96 9.79 21.97 -14.71
N THR A 97 9.13 21.14 -15.52
CA THR A 97 7.68 20.91 -15.44
C THR A 97 7.40 19.60 -14.72
N TRP A 98 6.26 19.48 -14.03
CA TRP A 98 5.89 18.24 -13.32
C TRP A 98 6.03 16.96 -14.17
N PRO A 99 5.57 16.89 -15.43
CA PRO A 99 5.78 15.69 -16.24
C PRO A 99 7.25 15.32 -16.42
N GLN A 100 8.14 16.30 -16.58
CA GLN A 100 9.58 16.06 -16.72
C GLN A 100 10.18 15.58 -15.39
N THR A 101 9.83 16.24 -14.28
CA THR A 101 10.28 15.86 -12.94
C THR A 101 9.86 14.43 -12.62
N ILE A 102 8.61 14.06 -12.89
CA ILE A 102 8.11 12.71 -12.61
C ILE A 102 8.75 11.67 -13.52
N GLU A 103 8.93 11.96 -14.81
CA GLU A 103 9.65 11.07 -15.73
C GLU A 103 11.06 10.75 -15.23
N GLU A 104 11.75 11.75 -14.65
CA GLU A 104 13.08 11.62 -14.08
C GLU A 104 13.10 10.80 -12.76
N VAL A 105 12.20 11.09 -11.82
CA VAL A 105 12.31 10.59 -10.44
C VAL A 105 11.50 9.34 -10.15
N GLN A 106 10.47 9.01 -10.96
CA GLN A 106 9.52 7.92 -10.65
C GLN A 106 10.18 6.55 -10.44
N SER A 107 11.33 6.30 -11.06
CA SER A 107 12.06 5.04 -10.91
C SER A 107 12.64 4.82 -9.51
N GLY A 108 12.79 5.89 -8.72
CA GLY A 108 13.30 5.83 -7.35
C GLY A 108 12.22 5.63 -6.29
N VAL A 109 10.93 5.62 -6.65
CA VAL A 109 9.82 5.41 -5.71
C VAL A 109 9.43 3.95 -5.71
N VAL A 110 9.34 3.34 -4.52
CA VAL A 110 9.15 1.90 -4.35
C VAL A 110 7.91 1.61 -3.51
N GLN A 111 7.28 0.46 -3.77
CA GLN A 111 6.09 0.02 -3.05
C GLN A 111 6.49 -0.92 -1.92
N PHE A 112 6.03 -0.64 -0.71
CA PHE A 112 6.17 -1.52 0.45
C PHE A 112 5.02 -2.51 0.51
N SER A 113 5.36 -3.73 0.88
CA SER A 113 4.45 -4.78 1.31
C SER A 113 4.91 -5.26 2.68
N VAL A 114 4.09 -5.03 3.70
CA VAL A 114 4.46 -5.30 5.08
C VAL A 114 3.46 -6.27 5.67
N THR A 115 3.98 -7.32 6.31
CA THR A 115 3.18 -8.30 7.04
C THR A 115 3.53 -8.23 8.52
N THR A 116 2.53 -7.95 9.35
CA THR A 116 2.58 -8.12 10.81
C THR A 116 1.85 -9.41 11.19
N CYS A 117 1.82 -9.78 12.47
CA CYS A 117 1.18 -11.04 12.87
C CYS A 117 -0.35 -11.07 12.63
N GLU A 118 -1.01 -9.92 12.69
CA GLU A 118 -2.48 -9.82 12.62
C GLU A 118 -2.98 -9.10 11.36
N SER A 119 -2.11 -8.36 10.68
CA SER A 119 -2.48 -7.56 9.51
C SER A 119 -1.38 -7.52 8.47
N SER A 120 -1.73 -7.13 7.26
CA SER A 120 -0.79 -6.75 6.22
C SER A 120 -1.17 -5.39 5.67
N SER A 121 -0.18 -4.61 5.28
CA SER A 121 -0.36 -3.27 4.73
C SER A 121 0.54 -3.03 3.53
N THR A 122 0.20 -2.00 2.78
CA THR A 122 1.05 -1.44 1.72
C THR A 122 1.42 -0.01 2.05
N GLY A 123 2.57 0.42 1.55
CA GLY A 123 3.06 1.78 1.72
C GLY A 123 3.97 2.16 0.57
N SER A 124 4.58 3.34 0.69
CA SER A 124 5.54 3.86 -0.26
C SER A 124 6.87 4.13 0.43
N GLY A 125 7.93 4.25 -0.36
CA GLY A 125 9.21 4.80 0.06
C GLY A 125 10.01 5.23 -1.15
N PHE A 126 11.21 5.75 -0.90
CA PHE A 126 12.07 6.24 -1.98
C PHE A 126 13.54 6.00 -1.71
N LEU A 127 14.30 5.77 -2.79
CA LEU A 127 15.72 5.46 -2.73
C LEU A 127 16.55 6.71 -2.39
N ILE A 128 17.46 6.58 -1.43
CA ILE A 128 18.52 7.57 -1.16
C ILE A 128 19.92 7.01 -1.47
N ALA A 129 20.03 5.68 -1.54
CA ALA A 129 21.15 4.94 -2.07
C ALA A 129 20.62 3.67 -2.77
N PRO A 130 21.44 2.95 -3.55
CA PRO A 130 20.98 1.77 -4.29
C PRO A 130 20.29 0.70 -3.42
N ASP A 131 20.65 0.58 -2.15
CA ASP A 131 20.07 -0.39 -1.21
C ASP A 131 19.36 0.26 -0.02
N LEU A 132 19.20 1.59 0.00
CA LEU A 132 18.65 2.33 1.13
C LEU A 132 17.40 3.10 0.75
N VAL A 133 16.34 2.86 1.50
CA VAL A 133 14.99 3.38 1.25
C VAL A 133 14.47 4.12 2.48
N VAL A 134 14.05 5.36 2.31
CA VAL A 134 13.33 6.10 3.36
C VAL A 134 11.84 5.82 3.24
N THR A 135 11.19 5.64 4.39
CA THR A 135 9.73 5.46 4.52
C THR A 135 9.24 6.03 5.86
N ALA A 136 7.94 5.92 6.12
CA ALA A 136 7.34 6.29 7.39
C ALA A 136 7.46 5.15 8.42
N ALA A 137 7.66 5.47 9.69
CA ALA A 137 7.86 4.45 10.72
C ALA A 137 6.65 3.52 10.85
N HIS A 138 5.44 4.06 10.83
CA HIS A 138 4.22 3.26 10.97
C HIS A 138 3.98 2.29 9.81
N VAL A 139 4.67 2.45 8.66
CA VAL A 139 4.59 1.49 7.54
C VAL A 139 5.28 0.18 7.94
N VAL A 140 6.41 0.27 8.65
CA VAL A 140 7.29 -0.88 8.96
C VAL A 140 7.31 -1.25 10.44
N ALA A 141 6.59 -0.52 11.28
CA ALA A 141 6.43 -0.84 12.69
C ALA A 141 5.80 -2.24 12.84
N ASP A 142 6.31 -3.02 13.80
CA ASP A 142 5.88 -4.38 14.10
C ASP A 142 5.92 -5.36 12.90
N ALA A 143 6.72 -5.05 11.88
CA ALA A 143 6.84 -5.90 10.72
C ALA A 143 7.48 -7.25 11.08
N SER A 144 6.83 -8.33 10.66
CA SER A 144 7.41 -9.67 10.61
C SER A 144 8.14 -9.89 9.28
N VAL A 145 7.61 -9.34 8.19
CA VAL A 145 8.26 -9.35 6.86
C VAL A 145 8.05 -8.02 6.17
N ILE A 146 9.11 -7.54 5.50
CA ILE A 146 9.07 -6.38 4.61
C ILE A 146 9.51 -6.82 3.21
N GLY A 147 8.63 -6.64 2.24
CA GLY A 147 8.94 -6.77 0.81
C GLY A 147 8.88 -5.41 0.11
N ILE A 148 9.84 -5.15 -0.76
CA ILE A 148 9.89 -3.95 -1.60
C ILE A 148 9.70 -4.36 -3.07
N SER A 149 8.60 -3.91 -3.64
CA SER A 149 8.21 -4.13 -5.03
C SER A 149 8.71 -3.01 -5.93
N THR A 150 9.44 -3.38 -6.98
CA THR A 150 9.96 -2.47 -8.01
C THR A 150 9.66 -3.01 -9.41
N ALA A 151 10.03 -2.25 -10.45
CA ALA A 151 10.01 -2.75 -11.82
C ALA A 151 10.92 -3.98 -12.03
N GLN A 152 11.90 -4.21 -11.14
CA GLN A 152 12.83 -5.35 -11.17
C GLN A 152 12.30 -6.59 -10.44
N GLY A 153 11.09 -6.50 -9.88
CA GLY A 153 10.49 -7.51 -9.02
C GLY A 153 10.56 -7.15 -7.55
N ASN A 154 10.11 -8.09 -6.72
CA ASN A 154 10.03 -7.95 -5.28
C ASN A 154 11.35 -8.37 -4.61
N THR A 155 11.76 -7.67 -3.55
CA THR A 155 12.96 -7.99 -2.77
C THR A 155 12.68 -7.90 -1.28
N PRO A 156 13.23 -8.80 -0.44
CA PRO A 156 13.12 -8.66 1.01
C PRO A 156 13.96 -7.48 1.50
N ALA A 157 13.56 -6.89 2.61
CA ALA A 157 14.23 -5.75 3.22
C ALA A 157 14.16 -5.82 4.76
N SER A 158 15.06 -5.09 5.41
CA SER A 158 15.18 -5.02 6.87
C SER A 158 15.27 -3.56 7.33
N VAL A 159 14.81 -3.27 8.54
CA VAL A 159 14.89 -1.92 9.10
C VAL A 159 16.32 -1.66 9.58
N LEU A 160 16.95 -0.61 9.07
CA LEU A 160 18.28 -0.15 9.50
C LEU A 160 18.20 0.87 10.65
N GLY A 161 17.12 1.65 10.68
CA GLY A 161 16.82 2.61 11.74
C GLY A 161 15.37 3.04 11.72
N ILE A 162 14.80 3.31 12.89
CA ILE A 162 13.40 3.70 13.06
C ILE A 162 13.24 4.69 14.20
N ASN A 163 12.35 5.66 14.04
CA ASN A 163 11.89 6.56 15.08
C ASN A 163 10.39 6.80 14.93
N GLU A 164 9.60 6.08 15.73
CA GLU A 164 8.13 6.18 15.73
C GLU A 164 7.61 7.56 16.14
N LEU A 165 8.33 8.28 17.02
CA LEU A 165 7.93 9.64 17.45
C LEU A 165 8.18 10.70 16.36
N ALA A 166 9.06 10.41 15.41
CA ALA A 166 9.28 11.23 14.22
C ALA A 166 8.53 10.70 12.99
N ASP A 167 7.91 9.52 13.10
CA ASP A 167 7.33 8.75 12.02
C ASP A 167 8.28 8.54 10.81
N LEU A 168 9.54 8.20 11.08
CA LEU A 168 10.56 7.95 10.06
C LEU A 168 11.22 6.59 10.24
N ALA A 169 11.51 5.93 9.12
CA ALA A 169 12.34 4.75 9.08
C ALA A 169 13.28 4.76 7.87
N LEU A 170 14.45 4.14 8.04
CA LEU A 170 15.39 3.81 7.00
C LEU A 170 15.44 2.28 6.88
N VAL A 171 15.22 1.79 5.66
CA VAL A 171 15.12 0.37 5.35
C VAL A 171 16.22 0.01 4.36
N GLN A 172 16.86 -1.13 4.58
CA GLN A 172 17.87 -1.68 3.70
C GLN A 172 17.32 -2.87 2.91
N THR A 173 17.43 -2.84 1.60
CA THR A 173 17.06 -3.96 0.73
C THR A 173 18.16 -5.02 0.72
N SER A 174 17.76 -6.29 0.60
CA SER A 174 18.69 -7.43 0.48
C SER A 174 19.59 -7.40 -0.75
N ARG A 175 19.21 -6.62 -1.77
CA ARG A 175 20.01 -6.36 -2.97
C ARG A 175 19.86 -4.90 -3.40
N PRO A 176 20.86 -4.32 -4.08
CA PRO A 176 20.73 -3.02 -4.72
C PRO A 176 19.58 -3.00 -5.74
N LEU A 177 18.92 -1.86 -5.84
CA LEU A 177 17.89 -1.50 -6.79
C LEU A 177 18.43 -0.42 -7.73
N ASP A 178 18.03 -0.47 -9.00
CA ASP A 178 18.24 0.65 -9.91
C ASP A 178 17.05 1.59 -9.85
N GLY A 179 17.34 2.88 -9.77
CA GLY A 179 16.33 3.93 -9.76
C GLY A 179 16.97 5.29 -9.50
N HIS A 180 16.15 6.33 -9.56
CA HIS A 180 16.56 7.66 -9.16
C HIS A 180 16.91 7.68 -7.67
N LEU A 181 18.03 8.31 -7.32
CA LEU A 181 18.42 8.53 -5.92
C LEU A 181 18.04 9.96 -5.54
N PHE A 182 17.16 10.08 -4.56
CA PHE A 182 16.61 11.38 -4.16
C PHE A 182 17.60 12.18 -3.33
N GLY A 183 17.67 13.48 -3.63
CA GLY A 183 18.19 14.48 -2.71
C GLY A 183 17.05 15.11 -1.89
N PHE A 184 17.41 15.79 -0.82
CA PHE A 184 16.46 16.49 0.04
C PHE A 184 16.54 18.01 -0.14
N GLU A 185 15.43 18.68 0.12
CA GLU A 185 15.44 20.12 0.33
C GLU A 185 16.26 20.43 1.60
N PRO A 186 17.21 21.39 1.55
CA PRO A 186 18.09 21.69 2.69
C PRO A 186 17.35 22.41 3.83
N VAL A 187 16.14 22.91 3.57
CA VAL A 187 15.26 23.58 4.54
C VAL A 187 13.80 23.33 4.15
N ASP A 188 12.88 23.48 5.09
CA ASP A 188 11.46 23.35 4.79
C ASP A 188 11.01 24.43 3.79
N PRO A 189 10.28 24.05 2.72
CA PRO A 189 9.79 25.01 1.73
C PRO A 189 8.76 25.98 2.33
N PRO A 190 8.76 27.27 1.93
CA PRO A 190 7.79 28.26 2.40
C PRO A 190 6.34 27.90 2.07
N LEU A 191 5.39 28.51 2.80
CA LEU A 191 3.95 28.43 2.48
C LEU A 191 3.67 28.87 1.03
N GLY A 192 2.77 28.13 0.37
CA GLY A 192 2.40 28.35 -1.03
C GLY A 192 3.36 27.75 -2.06
N THR A 193 4.45 27.12 -1.63
CA THR A 193 5.35 26.39 -2.54
C THR A 193 4.61 25.23 -3.18
N ASP A 194 4.69 25.12 -4.51
CA ASP A 194 4.14 24.00 -5.26
C ASP A 194 4.87 22.70 -4.88
N VAL A 195 4.10 21.68 -4.52
CA VAL A 195 4.63 20.36 -4.15
C VAL A 195 3.78 19.25 -4.76
N ALA A 196 4.32 18.04 -4.83
CA ALA A 196 3.58 16.87 -5.24
C ALA A 196 3.91 15.64 -4.39
N ALA A 197 2.89 14.87 -4.03
CA ALA A 197 3.06 13.55 -3.44
C ALA A 197 3.13 12.49 -4.54
N LEU A 198 4.09 11.58 -4.41
CA LEU A 198 4.30 10.45 -5.32
C LEU A 198 4.30 9.16 -4.50
N GLY A 199 3.51 8.17 -4.90
CA GLY A 199 3.36 6.93 -4.11
C GLY A 199 2.39 5.93 -4.72
N PHE A 200 2.04 4.89 -3.98
CA PHE A 200 1.16 3.79 -4.42
C PHE A 200 -0.15 3.81 -3.63
N PRO A 201 -1.06 4.76 -3.92
CA PRO A 201 -2.29 4.91 -3.15
C PRO A 201 -3.15 3.65 -3.25
N LEU A 202 -3.61 3.13 -2.12
CA LEU A 202 -4.40 1.90 -2.00
C LEU A 202 -3.70 0.67 -2.62
N GLY A 203 -2.38 0.72 -2.80
CA GLY A 203 -1.62 -0.33 -3.48
C GLY A 203 -1.70 -0.31 -5.01
N GLU A 204 -2.42 0.65 -5.59
CA GLU A 204 -2.56 0.85 -7.04
C GLU A 204 -1.24 1.27 -7.70
N PRO A 205 -1.16 1.26 -9.06
CA PRO A 205 -0.01 1.80 -9.77
C PRO A 205 0.38 3.21 -9.31
N LEU A 206 1.66 3.54 -9.48
CA LEU A 206 2.26 4.79 -9.03
C LEU A 206 1.38 6.01 -9.38
N GLY A 207 0.92 6.70 -8.35
CA GLY A 207 0.04 7.85 -8.41
C GLY A 207 0.77 9.15 -8.09
N PHE A 208 0.36 10.21 -8.77
CA PHE A 208 0.88 11.57 -8.60
C PHE A 208 -0.26 12.52 -8.21
N THR A 209 -0.08 13.28 -7.13
CA THR A 209 -1.01 14.33 -6.72
C THR A 209 -0.28 15.62 -6.41
N ARG A 210 -0.76 16.73 -6.97
CA ARG A 210 -0.16 18.06 -6.75
C ARG A 210 -0.95 18.84 -5.71
N GLY A 211 -0.24 19.64 -4.94
CA GLY A 211 -0.79 20.67 -4.08
C GLY A 211 0.25 21.75 -3.81
N THR A 212 0.15 22.34 -2.64
CA THR A 212 1.03 23.37 -2.12
C THR A 212 1.36 23.07 -0.66
N VAL A 213 2.41 23.72 -0.16
CA VAL A 213 2.67 23.79 1.28
C VAL A 213 1.63 24.72 1.92
N SER A 214 0.70 24.16 2.68
CA SER A 214 -0.41 24.88 3.32
C SER A 214 -0.18 25.18 4.80
N GLY A 215 0.85 24.59 5.40
CA GLY A 215 1.24 24.82 6.79
C GLY A 215 2.64 24.31 7.10
N LEU A 216 3.29 24.92 8.07
CA LEU A 216 4.58 24.51 8.64
C LEU A 216 4.45 24.40 10.15
N ASP A 217 5.43 23.74 10.78
CA ASP A 217 5.53 23.59 12.23
C ASP A 217 4.25 23.04 12.87
N ARG A 218 3.59 22.10 12.17
CA ARG A 218 2.40 21.44 12.69
C ARG A 218 2.76 20.32 13.66
N GLU A 219 1.81 20.02 14.52
CA GLU A 219 1.83 18.84 15.39
C GLU A 219 0.57 18.02 15.09
N ILE A 220 0.74 16.72 14.87
CA ILE A 220 -0.35 15.77 14.71
C ILE A 220 -0.14 14.59 15.64
N ASN A 221 -1.22 13.92 16.04
CA ASN A 221 -1.13 12.73 16.87
C ASN A 221 -1.33 11.48 16.00
N LEU A 222 -0.34 10.57 15.99
CA LEU A 222 -0.33 9.35 15.19
C LEU A 222 -0.51 8.08 16.04
N GLY A 223 -1.29 8.16 17.12
CA GLY A 223 -1.56 7.02 18.01
C GLY A 223 -0.39 6.65 18.93
N ALA A 224 0.81 6.47 18.36
CA ALA A 224 2.08 6.26 19.08
C ALA A 224 2.55 7.53 19.83
N GLY A 225 2.10 8.70 19.40
CA GLY A 225 2.42 9.97 20.03
C GLY A 225 2.17 11.18 19.13
N SER A 226 2.47 12.36 19.68
CA SER A 226 2.50 13.60 18.89
C SER A 226 3.78 13.68 18.06
N VAL A 227 3.62 13.72 16.75
CA VAL A 227 4.71 14.02 15.80
C VAL A 227 4.68 15.51 15.52
N GLN A 228 5.83 16.17 15.69
CA GLN A 228 5.97 17.62 15.61
C GLN A 228 6.80 18.04 14.40
N ASN A 229 6.67 19.30 13.99
CA ASN A 229 7.43 19.93 12.90
C ASN A 229 7.13 19.28 11.55
N ILE A 230 5.83 19.15 11.30
CA ILE A 230 5.28 18.52 10.10
C ILE A 230 4.85 19.59 9.12
N ILE A 231 5.09 19.31 7.84
CA ILE A 231 4.62 20.09 6.70
C ILE A 231 3.18 19.67 6.42
N GLN A 232 2.27 20.64 6.37
CA GLN A 232 0.91 20.42 5.89
C GLN A 232 0.84 20.73 4.39
N THR A 233 0.13 19.90 3.64
CA THR A 233 -0.14 20.09 2.21
C THR A 233 -1.61 19.85 1.89
N ASP A 234 -2.10 20.46 0.83
CA ASP A 234 -3.41 20.17 0.22
C ASP A 234 -3.32 19.19 -0.97
N ALA A 235 -2.14 18.64 -1.24
CA ALA A 235 -2.00 17.51 -2.16
C ALA A 235 -2.85 16.33 -1.66
N ALA A 236 -3.59 15.69 -2.57
CA ALA A 236 -4.43 14.56 -2.21
C ALA A 236 -3.56 13.37 -1.76
N VAL A 237 -3.72 12.94 -0.51
CA VAL A 237 -3.01 11.79 0.08
C VAL A 237 -4.04 10.76 0.53
N ASN A 238 -3.78 9.49 0.19
CA ASN A 238 -4.59 8.35 0.58
C ASN A 238 -3.68 7.31 1.27
N PRO A 239 -4.25 6.34 2.00
CA PRO A 239 -3.50 5.17 2.45
C PRO A 239 -2.67 4.58 1.28
N GLY A 240 -1.44 4.14 1.55
CA GLY A 240 -0.49 3.68 0.53
C GLY A 240 0.49 4.76 0.03
N ASN A 241 0.15 6.06 0.13
CA ASN A 241 1.12 7.14 -0.11
C ASN A 241 2.09 7.35 1.06
N SER A 242 1.73 6.90 2.27
CA SER A 242 2.58 7.01 3.45
C SER A 242 3.96 6.40 3.22
N GLY A 243 4.99 7.14 3.62
CA GLY A 243 6.40 6.89 3.36
C GLY A 243 6.92 7.39 2.01
N GLY A 244 6.04 7.72 1.05
CA GLY A 244 6.43 8.27 -0.25
C GLY A 244 6.95 9.72 -0.15
N PRO A 245 7.67 10.22 -1.17
CA PRO A 245 8.21 11.57 -1.14
C PRO A 245 7.13 12.63 -1.45
N LEU A 246 7.17 13.72 -0.69
CA LEU A 246 6.59 15.01 -1.06
C LEU A 246 7.69 15.82 -1.74
N LEU A 247 7.52 16.10 -3.03
CA LEU A 247 8.54 16.66 -3.90
C LEU A 247 8.29 18.14 -4.19
N THR A 248 9.36 18.91 -4.32
CA THR A 248 9.36 20.19 -5.03
C THR A 248 9.46 19.96 -6.55
N GLN A 249 9.18 21.00 -7.34
CA GLN A 249 9.11 20.87 -8.80
C GLN A 249 10.46 20.57 -9.46
N ASP A 250 11.57 20.82 -8.78
CA ASP A 250 12.94 20.43 -9.14
C ASP A 250 13.29 18.99 -8.72
N GLY A 251 12.36 18.26 -8.09
CA GLY A 251 12.51 16.84 -7.78
C GLY A 251 13.20 16.55 -6.44
N LEU A 252 13.45 17.57 -5.61
CA LEU A 252 13.99 17.38 -4.27
C LEU A 252 12.88 17.01 -3.28
N VAL A 253 13.24 16.23 -2.26
CA VAL A 253 12.30 15.81 -1.22
C VAL A 253 12.11 16.92 -0.20
N ALA A 254 10.95 17.56 -0.23
CA ALA A 254 10.49 18.48 0.80
C ALA A 254 10.04 17.75 2.07
N GLY A 255 9.53 16.52 1.95
CA GLY A 255 9.09 15.74 3.10
C GLY A 255 8.75 14.28 2.80
N VAL A 256 8.54 13.51 3.85
CA VAL A 256 8.09 12.11 3.80
C VAL A 256 6.61 12.10 4.15
N VAL A 257 5.74 11.71 3.22
CA VAL A 257 4.30 11.66 3.43
C VAL A 257 4.00 10.73 4.60
N SER A 258 3.19 11.18 5.56
CA SER A 258 2.94 10.47 6.81
C SER A 258 1.46 10.16 6.99
N ALA A 259 0.62 11.21 7.04
CA ALA A 259 -0.77 11.05 7.44
C ALA A 259 -1.73 11.98 6.67
N VAL A 260 -3.02 11.67 6.78
CA VAL A 260 -4.12 12.53 6.35
C VAL A 260 -4.74 13.17 7.60
N GLY A 261 -5.18 14.41 7.50
CA GLY A 261 -5.88 15.08 8.59
C GLY A 261 -7.22 14.46 8.89
N LEU A 262 -7.57 14.44 10.17
CA LEU A 262 -8.83 13.92 10.67
C LEU A 262 -9.61 15.04 11.38
N ASN A 263 -10.93 15.06 11.19
CA ASN A 263 -11.87 15.88 11.92
C ASN A 263 -12.83 14.95 12.69
N GLY A 264 -12.45 14.58 13.91
CA GLY A 264 -13.07 13.44 14.59
C GLY A 264 -12.68 12.13 13.90
N ASP A 265 -13.66 11.32 13.53
CA ASP A 265 -13.45 10.06 12.80
C ASP A 265 -13.49 10.24 11.27
N GLU A 266 -13.78 11.45 10.77
CA GLU A 266 -13.88 11.75 9.34
C GLU A 266 -12.55 12.29 8.78
N ARG A 267 -12.25 11.94 7.53
CA ARG A 267 -11.11 12.53 6.81
C ARG A 267 -11.37 14.02 6.55
N ALA A 268 -10.37 14.83 6.86
CA ALA A 268 -10.40 16.24 6.56
C ALA A 268 -9.89 16.49 5.14
N GLU A 269 -10.79 16.93 4.27
CA GLU A 269 -10.49 17.18 2.87
C GLU A 269 -9.43 18.29 2.70
N GLY A 270 -8.45 18.05 1.81
CA GLY A 270 -7.38 19.01 1.52
C GLY A 270 -6.39 19.24 2.66
N MET A 271 -6.31 18.33 3.64
CA MET A 271 -5.31 18.37 4.70
C MET A 271 -4.55 17.05 4.77
N ALA A 272 -3.31 17.07 4.34
CA ALA A 272 -2.35 15.98 4.47
C ALA A 272 -1.05 16.48 5.10
N TYR A 273 -0.24 15.55 5.56
CA TYR A 273 0.91 15.80 6.41
C TYR A 273 2.13 15.01 5.95
N ALA A 274 3.28 15.68 5.94
CA ALA A 274 4.58 15.09 5.65
C ALA A 274 5.61 15.49 6.70
N VAL A 275 6.41 14.54 7.15
CA VAL A 275 7.57 14.81 8.01
C VAL A 275 8.61 15.57 7.20
N SER A 276 9.20 16.62 7.79
CA SER A 276 10.22 17.47 7.14
C SER A 276 11.34 16.65 6.48
N GLY A 277 11.61 16.93 5.21
CA GLY A 277 12.63 16.24 4.41
C GLY A 277 14.04 16.46 4.94
N PHE A 278 14.35 17.69 5.36
CA PHE A 278 15.60 18.04 6.02
C PHE A 278 15.86 17.18 7.28
N ARG A 279 14.82 16.86 8.03
CA ARG A 279 14.94 15.98 9.22
C ARG A 279 15.07 14.52 8.85
N ALA A 280 14.36 14.08 7.80
CA ALA A 280 14.49 12.74 7.26
C ALA A 280 15.91 12.48 6.76
N GLU A 281 16.52 13.45 6.07
CA GLU A 281 17.93 13.38 5.66
C GLU A 281 18.87 13.22 6.85
N ALA A 282 18.72 14.06 7.89
CA ALA A 282 19.54 13.99 9.08
C ALA A 282 19.43 12.63 9.80
N ALA A 283 18.22 12.09 9.93
CA ALA A 283 17.99 10.77 10.50
C ALA A 283 18.62 9.66 9.65
N ALA A 284 18.47 9.73 8.33
CA ALA A 284 19.05 8.75 7.41
C ALA A 284 20.59 8.76 7.43
N ILE A 285 21.22 9.93 7.54
CA ILE A 285 22.67 10.05 7.71
C ILE A 285 23.10 9.41 9.04
N GLU A 286 22.40 9.73 10.13
CA GLU A 286 22.72 9.17 11.45
C GLU A 286 22.63 7.63 11.44
N TRP A 287 21.56 7.05 10.88
CA TRP A 287 21.36 5.61 10.86
C TRP A 287 22.32 4.87 9.93
N GLN A 288 22.86 5.52 8.89
CA GLN A 288 23.95 4.94 8.09
C GLN A 288 25.25 4.81 8.88
N GLU A 289 25.55 5.78 9.76
CA GLU A 289 26.74 5.74 10.61
C GLU A 289 26.54 4.88 11.86
N ARG A 290 25.33 4.89 12.41
CA ARG A 290 24.96 4.26 13.68
C ARG A 290 23.61 3.55 13.53
N PRO A 291 23.58 2.38 12.87
CA PRO A 291 22.37 1.61 12.69
C PRO A 291 21.68 1.29 14.02
N VAL A 292 20.36 1.31 14.00
CA VAL A 292 19.49 0.86 15.08
C VAL A 292 18.51 -0.13 14.45
N PRO A 293 18.98 -1.34 14.09
CA PRO A 293 18.14 -2.29 13.40
C PRO A 293 16.97 -2.72 14.28
N LEU A 294 15.83 -2.95 13.65
CA LEU A 294 14.67 -3.56 14.29
C LEU A 294 14.59 -5.01 13.81
N ASP A 295 14.72 -5.95 14.76
CA ASP A 295 14.55 -7.37 14.45
C ASP A 295 13.09 -7.63 14.03
N PRO A 296 12.84 -8.48 13.03
CA PRO A 296 11.49 -8.83 12.63
C PRO A 296 10.70 -9.47 13.77
N VAL A 297 9.41 -9.15 13.85
CA VAL A 297 8.53 -9.72 14.87
C VAL A 297 8.29 -11.21 14.56
N ASP A 298 8.59 -12.07 15.53
CA ASP A 298 8.28 -13.50 15.47
C ASP A 298 6.80 -13.74 15.79
N CYS A 299 6.02 -14.15 14.78
CA CYS A 299 4.61 -14.49 14.93
C CYS A 299 4.39 -15.93 15.42
N GLY A 300 5.46 -16.72 15.55
CA GLY A 300 5.45 -18.10 16.01
C GLY A 300 4.90 -19.08 14.97
N ASN A 301 5.33 -20.34 15.08
CA ASN A 301 4.89 -21.45 14.20
C ASN A 301 5.13 -21.20 12.70
N ALA A 302 6.12 -20.38 12.34
CA ALA A 302 6.51 -20.17 10.96
C ALA A 302 6.91 -21.52 10.31
N PRO A 303 6.24 -21.96 9.23
CA PRO A 303 6.57 -23.20 8.54
C PRO A 303 7.78 -23.05 7.60
N ALA A 304 8.03 -21.85 7.09
CA ALA A 304 9.14 -21.62 6.17
C ALA A 304 10.48 -21.55 6.91
N PRO A 305 11.56 -22.10 6.34
CA PRO A 305 12.91 -21.75 6.76
C PRO A 305 13.25 -20.31 6.35
N ASP A 306 14.23 -19.71 7.03
CA ASP A 306 14.74 -18.35 6.79
C ASP A 306 13.63 -17.26 6.96
N GLU A 307 13.75 -16.10 6.29
CA GLU A 307 12.80 -14.97 6.38
C GLU A 307 11.42 -15.23 5.73
N GLY A 308 11.16 -16.42 5.19
CA GLY A 308 9.87 -16.79 4.60
C GLY A 308 9.49 -16.04 3.30
N PHE A 309 10.42 -15.29 2.70
CA PHE A 309 10.18 -14.56 1.46
C PHE A 309 10.22 -15.46 0.22
N PHE A 310 9.36 -15.19 -0.77
CA PHE A 310 9.35 -15.89 -2.07
C PHE A 310 9.12 -14.91 -3.24
N PRO A 311 9.64 -15.22 -4.45
CA PRO A 311 9.41 -14.42 -5.63
C PRO A 311 7.96 -14.47 -6.11
N LEU A 312 7.45 -13.30 -6.51
CA LEU A 312 6.21 -13.11 -7.25
C LEU A 312 6.53 -12.69 -8.69
N SER A 313 5.94 -13.39 -9.66
CA SER A 313 5.93 -13.02 -11.08
C SER A 313 4.50 -12.77 -11.55
N ILE A 314 4.32 -11.78 -12.43
CA ILE A 314 3.02 -11.43 -12.99
C ILE A 314 3.19 -11.34 -14.51
N ALA A 315 2.59 -12.30 -15.23
CA ALA A 315 2.63 -12.36 -16.69
C ALA A 315 1.37 -11.76 -17.34
N SER A 316 0.28 -11.61 -16.57
CA SER A 316 -0.98 -11.04 -17.07
C SER A 316 -0.83 -9.54 -17.37
N ASP A 317 -1.46 -9.10 -18.45
CA ASP A 317 -1.57 -7.70 -18.90
C ASP A 317 -2.84 -7.00 -18.37
N HIS A 318 -3.63 -7.68 -17.53
CA HIS A 318 -4.81 -7.10 -16.89
C HIS A 318 -4.40 -5.94 -15.99
N ASP A 319 -5.17 -4.86 -15.98
CA ASP A 319 -4.89 -3.65 -15.19
C ASP A 319 -4.78 -3.92 -13.68
N GLN A 320 -5.63 -4.80 -13.16
CA GLN A 320 -5.63 -5.28 -11.78
C GLN A 320 -4.67 -6.45 -11.49
N ALA A 321 -3.86 -6.91 -12.46
CA ALA A 321 -2.99 -8.09 -12.24
C ALA A 321 -2.01 -7.90 -11.08
N ARG A 322 -1.48 -6.68 -10.91
CA ARG A 322 -0.59 -6.32 -9.79
C ARG A 322 -1.30 -6.41 -8.44
N ASN A 323 -2.52 -5.91 -8.34
CA ASN A 323 -3.30 -5.93 -7.10
C ASN A 323 -3.67 -7.36 -6.70
N ILE A 324 -4.02 -8.21 -7.68
CA ILE A 324 -4.27 -9.64 -7.45
C ILE A 324 -2.99 -10.37 -7.01
N GLY A 325 -1.87 -10.13 -7.69
CA GLY A 325 -0.59 -10.70 -7.29
C GLY A 325 -0.17 -10.27 -5.89
N GLN A 326 -0.43 -9.01 -5.53
CA GLN A 326 -0.15 -8.48 -4.20
C GLN A 326 -1.01 -9.14 -3.11
N ALA A 327 -2.32 -9.32 -3.33
CA ALA A 327 -3.19 -10.00 -2.37
C ALA A 327 -2.71 -11.44 -2.10
N LEU A 328 -2.32 -12.17 -3.14
CA LEU A 328 -1.77 -13.53 -3.01
C LEU A 328 -0.39 -13.54 -2.34
N LEU A 329 0.46 -12.55 -2.64
CA LEU A 329 1.76 -12.39 -1.99
C LEU A 329 1.60 -12.18 -0.49
N LEU A 330 0.74 -11.26 -0.06
CA LEU A 330 0.48 -11.00 1.37
C LEU A 330 -0.09 -12.23 2.07
N HIS A 331 -0.98 -12.98 1.38
CA HIS A 331 -1.52 -14.22 1.89
C HIS A 331 -0.42 -15.27 2.11
N GLY A 332 0.41 -15.54 1.08
CA GLY A 332 1.48 -16.53 1.16
C GLY A 332 2.59 -16.11 2.14
N GLN A 333 2.96 -14.83 2.18
CA GLN A 333 3.98 -14.32 3.11
C GLN A 333 3.52 -14.53 4.55
N GLY A 334 2.26 -14.21 4.85
CA GLY A 334 1.69 -14.44 6.17
C GLY A 334 1.69 -15.92 6.57
N ILE A 335 1.44 -16.84 5.63
CA ILE A 335 1.59 -18.28 5.87
C ILE A 335 3.04 -18.61 6.24
N ASN A 336 3.99 -18.16 5.43
CA ASN A 336 5.40 -18.54 5.55
C ASN A 336 6.02 -18.14 6.90
N VAL A 337 5.63 -16.98 7.45
CA VAL A 337 6.18 -16.48 8.71
C VAL A 337 5.28 -16.73 9.92
N GLY A 338 4.23 -17.55 9.76
CA GLY A 338 3.30 -17.87 10.85
C GLY A 338 2.38 -16.72 11.25
N ALA A 339 2.38 -15.61 10.49
CA ALA A 339 1.42 -14.50 10.60
C ALA A 339 0.04 -14.90 10.03
N TYR A 340 -0.55 -15.95 10.61
CA TYR A 340 -1.82 -16.51 10.16
C TYR A 340 -2.99 -15.56 10.30
N GLY A 341 -2.92 -14.56 11.18
CA GLY A 341 -3.92 -13.49 11.26
C GLY A 341 -3.94 -12.67 9.98
N ALA A 342 -2.77 -12.16 9.57
CA ALA A 342 -2.61 -11.40 8.33
C ALA A 342 -3.03 -12.22 7.10
N ALA A 343 -2.58 -13.48 7.00
CA ALA A 343 -2.92 -14.35 5.89
C ALA A 343 -4.42 -14.64 5.81
N TYR A 344 -5.07 -14.93 6.95
CA TYR A 344 -6.50 -15.23 7.01
C TYR A 344 -7.38 -14.01 6.67
N ASN A 345 -6.89 -12.80 6.95
CA ASN A 345 -7.57 -11.54 6.63
C ASN A 345 -7.55 -11.20 5.14
N GLN A 346 -6.82 -11.94 4.30
CA GLN A 346 -6.89 -11.83 2.84
C GLN A 346 -8.13 -12.53 2.23
N PHE A 347 -8.89 -13.27 3.03
CA PHE A 347 -10.12 -13.93 2.58
C PHE A 347 -11.35 -13.04 2.75
N THR A 348 -12.35 -13.24 1.90
CA THR A 348 -13.67 -12.64 2.13
C THR A 348 -14.29 -13.15 3.44
N PRO A 349 -15.14 -12.35 4.13
CA PRO A 349 -15.83 -12.80 5.33
C PRO A 349 -16.64 -14.09 5.12
N GLU A 350 -17.18 -14.30 3.92
CA GLU A 350 -17.88 -15.52 3.51
C GLU A 350 -16.96 -16.73 3.54
N LEU A 351 -15.78 -16.61 2.94
CA LEU A 351 -14.80 -17.70 2.88
C LEU A 351 -14.20 -17.97 4.25
N GLN A 352 -13.90 -16.93 5.05
CA GLN A 352 -13.48 -17.08 6.44
C GLN A 352 -14.49 -17.90 7.25
N ARG A 353 -15.79 -17.55 7.19
CA ARG A 353 -16.84 -18.30 7.90
C ARG A 353 -16.89 -19.77 7.49
N SER A 354 -16.55 -20.08 6.24
CA SER A 354 -16.54 -21.44 5.72
C SER A 354 -15.48 -22.33 6.38
N PHE A 355 -14.36 -21.74 6.84
CA PHE A 355 -13.30 -22.46 7.56
C PHE A 355 -13.64 -22.73 9.03
N GLY A 356 -14.65 -22.05 9.58
CA GLY A 356 -15.06 -22.15 10.98
C GLY A 356 -14.22 -21.28 11.93
N SER A 357 -12.89 -21.41 11.90
CA SER A 357 -11.99 -20.50 12.62
C SER A 357 -10.62 -20.40 11.95
N ARG A 358 -9.89 -19.34 12.29
CA ARG A 358 -8.49 -19.14 11.85
C ARG A 358 -7.60 -20.29 12.28
N GLU A 359 -7.72 -20.76 13.53
CA GLU A 359 -6.91 -21.84 14.08
C GLU A 359 -7.20 -23.16 13.37
N ARG A 360 -8.47 -23.40 13.02
CA ARG A 360 -8.85 -24.57 12.24
C ARG A 360 -8.31 -24.49 10.81
N TRP A 361 -8.31 -23.30 10.21
CA TRP A 361 -7.72 -23.10 8.89
C TRP A 361 -6.20 -23.29 8.92
N SER A 362 -5.48 -22.60 9.82
CA SER A 362 -4.02 -22.66 9.87
C SER A 362 -3.50 -24.03 10.27
N ALA A 363 -4.19 -24.76 11.15
CA ALA A 363 -3.83 -26.14 11.50
C ALA A 363 -3.83 -27.10 10.30
N GLN A 364 -4.52 -26.76 9.21
CA GLN A 364 -4.53 -27.57 7.99
C GLN A 364 -3.31 -27.33 7.12
N LEU A 365 -2.58 -26.22 7.30
CA LEU A 365 -1.38 -25.92 6.52
C LEU A 365 -0.23 -26.90 6.85
N GLY A 366 -0.22 -27.46 8.07
CA GLY A 366 0.85 -28.34 8.53
C GLY A 366 2.21 -27.64 8.46
N SER A 367 3.18 -28.30 7.85
CA SER A 367 4.52 -27.78 7.54
C SER A 367 4.60 -27.01 6.22
N SER A 368 3.48 -26.77 5.53
CA SER A 368 3.51 -26.24 4.17
C SER A 368 3.82 -24.75 4.11
N TYR A 369 4.69 -24.37 3.17
CA TYR A 369 5.03 -22.97 2.89
C TYR A 369 5.27 -22.73 1.39
N TRP A 370 5.15 -21.47 0.99
CA TRP A 370 5.20 -21.02 -0.39
C TRP A 370 6.65 -20.72 -0.81
N ARG A 371 7.02 -21.11 -2.03
CA ARG A 371 8.38 -20.96 -2.60
C ARG A 371 8.44 -20.08 -3.84
N ALA A 372 7.36 -20.03 -4.61
CA ALA A 372 7.25 -19.19 -5.79
C ALA A 372 5.78 -19.03 -6.18
N LEU A 373 5.46 -17.86 -6.71
CA LEU A 373 4.11 -17.51 -7.14
C LEU A 373 4.15 -16.86 -8.52
N ASP A 374 3.53 -17.48 -9.52
CA ASP A 374 3.37 -16.93 -10.86
C ASP A 374 1.88 -16.68 -11.16
N VAL A 375 1.48 -15.41 -11.26
CA VAL A 375 0.15 -15.03 -11.75
C VAL A 375 0.18 -15.01 -13.28
N THR A 376 -0.42 -16.03 -13.90
CA THR A 376 -0.30 -16.27 -15.34
C THR A 376 -1.39 -15.58 -16.15
N SER A 377 -2.61 -15.52 -15.61
CA SER A 377 -3.74 -14.83 -16.23
C SER A 377 -4.57 -14.17 -15.13
N VAL A 378 -5.18 -13.04 -15.45
CA VAL A 378 -6.26 -12.44 -14.66
C VAL A 378 -7.39 -12.11 -15.63
N GLU A 379 -8.60 -12.47 -15.26
CA GLU A 379 -9.81 -12.31 -16.07
C GLU A 379 -10.96 -11.78 -15.19
N GLY A 380 -11.87 -11.05 -15.83
CA GLY A 380 -13.07 -10.52 -15.18
C GLY A 380 -13.16 -9.01 -15.33
N THR A 381 -14.17 -8.41 -14.71
CA THR A 381 -14.39 -6.96 -14.68
C THR A 381 -15.22 -6.58 -13.45
N GLY A 382 -15.24 -5.29 -13.11
CA GLY A 382 -15.98 -4.79 -11.97
C GLY A 382 -15.40 -5.32 -10.66
N ASP A 383 -16.27 -5.81 -9.77
CA ASP A 383 -15.90 -6.20 -8.41
C ASP A 383 -15.59 -7.71 -8.25
N ALA A 384 -15.44 -8.44 -9.36
CA ALA A 384 -15.17 -9.87 -9.35
C ALA A 384 -14.14 -10.25 -10.41
N LEU A 385 -13.03 -10.85 -9.96
CA LEU A 385 -11.94 -11.32 -10.82
C LEU A 385 -11.63 -12.80 -10.55
N SER A 386 -10.97 -13.42 -11.52
CA SER A 386 -10.34 -14.73 -11.36
C SER A 386 -8.91 -14.67 -11.86
N ALA A 387 -8.04 -15.48 -11.28
CA ALA A 387 -6.65 -15.56 -11.70
C ALA A 387 -6.19 -17.01 -11.80
N ASP A 388 -5.56 -17.36 -12.92
CA ASP A 388 -4.86 -18.63 -13.03
C ASP A 388 -3.42 -18.44 -12.53
N VAL A 389 -3.03 -19.28 -11.59
CA VAL A 389 -1.81 -19.14 -10.80
C VAL A 389 -1.05 -20.45 -10.81
N ARG A 390 0.27 -20.37 -11.02
CA ARG A 390 1.19 -21.45 -10.69
C ARG A 390 1.79 -21.15 -9.32
N LEU A 391 1.63 -22.05 -8.38
CA LEU A 391 2.14 -21.92 -7.02
C LEU A 391 3.08 -23.09 -6.74
N LEU A 392 4.28 -22.79 -6.24
CA LEU A 392 5.21 -23.81 -5.74
C LEU A 392 5.18 -23.81 -4.21
N THR A 393 4.95 -24.97 -3.60
CA THR A 393 5.04 -25.14 -2.14
C THR A 393 6.04 -26.23 -1.77
N GLU A 394 6.62 -26.11 -0.58
CA GLU A 394 7.40 -27.16 0.08
C GLU A 394 6.73 -27.51 1.41
N GLN A 395 6.85 -28.78 1.81
CA GLN A 395 6.24 -29.33 3.01
C GLN A 395 6.88 -30.66 3.40
N ASP A 396 6.67 -31.14 4.61
CA ASP A 396 6.94 -32.53 4.98
C ASP A 396 6.03 -33.48 4.18
N SER A 397 6.51 -34.70 3.92
CA SER A 397 5.78 -35.67 3.10
C SER A 397 4.41 -36.04 3.68
N ASP A 398 4.24 -35.94 4.99
CA ASP A 398 2.97 -36.24 5.67
C ASP A 398 1.87 -35.20 5.37
N ASP A 399 2.27 -33.96 5.04
CA ASP A 399 1.37 -32.86 4.70
C ASP A 399 1.17 -32.71 3.18
N GLY A 400 2.05 -33.33 2.37
CA GLY A 400 1.92 -33.36 0.92
C GLY A 400 0.73 -34.19 0.43
N ARG A 401 -0.09 -33.64 -0.47
CA ARG A 401 -1.33 -34.27 -0.96
C ARG A 401 -1.18 -35.72 -1.42
N LEU A 402 -0.04 -36.05 -2.05
CA LEU A 402 0.33 -37.37 -2.53
C LEU A 402 1.68 -37.86 -1.95
N GLY A 403 2.02 -37.45 -0.72
CA GLY A 403 3.33 -37.72 -0.12
C GLY A 403 4.46 -36.85 -0.66
N GLN A 404 4.12 -35.79 -1.41
CA GLN A 404 5.06 -34.88 -2.06
C GLN A 404 5.70 -33.97 -1.02
N THR A 405 7.02 -33.81 -1.03
CA THR A 405 7.72 -32.79 -0.22
C THR A 405 7.82 -31.44 -0.92
N CYS A 406 7.50 -31.42 -2.21
CA CYS A 406 7.41 -30.23 -3.03
C CYS A 406 6.25 -30.40 -4.02
N SER A 407 5.40 -29.38 -4.14
CA SER A 407 4.20 -29.43 -4.98
C SER A 407 4.13 -28.23 -5.92
N ASP A 408 3.93 -28.50 -7.20
CA ASP A 408 3.67 -27.53 -8.26
C ASP A 408 2.17 -27.54 -8.57
N TRP A 409 1.50 -26.46 -8.16
CA TRP A 409 0.06 -26.30 -8.19
C TRP A 409 -0.36 -25.44 -9.38
N LEU A 410 -1.38 -25.88 -10.11
CA LEU A 410 -2.10 -25.06 -11.08
C LEU A 410 -3.49 -24.76 -10.52
N LEU A 411 -3.65 -23.52 -10.06
CA LEU A 411 -4.80 -23.04 -9.31
C LEU A 411 -5.56 -22.01 -10.12
N ARG A 412 -6.88 -21.98 -9.95
CA ARG A 412 -7.68 -20.82 -10.33
C ARG A 412 -8.29 -20.21 -9.07
N TYR A 413 -7.82 -19.03 -8.71
CA TYR A 413 -8.37 -18.24 -7.62
C TYR A 413 -9.53 -17.37 -8.10
N SER A 414 -10.47 -17.10 -7.20
CA SER A 414 -11.55 -16.12 -7.37
C SER A 414 -11.37 -15.01 -6.34
N PHE A 415 -11.70 -13.79 -6.74
CA PHE A 415 -11.54 -12.59 -5.91
C PHE A 415 -12.80 -11.73 -5.93
N ALA A 416 -13.01 -11.01 -4.84
CA ALA A 416 -14.06 -10.01 -4.72
C ALA A 416 -13.49 -8.69 -4.19
N TRP A 417 -13.91 -7.58 -4.79
CA TRP A 417 -13.59 -6.24 -4.32
C TRP A 417 -14.50 -5.85 -3.15
N ASN A 418 -13.95 -5.32 -2.07
CA ASN A 418 -14.73 -4.90 -0.90
C ASN A 418 -14.89 -3.36 -0.76
N GLY A 419 -14.41 -2.59 -1.75
CA GLY A 419 -14.34 -1.12 -1.69
C GLY A 419 -12.95 -0.58 -1.32
N GLU A 420 -12.05 -1.44 -0.84
CA GLU A 420 -10.72 -1.05 -0.35
C GLU A 420 -9.60 -1.97 -0.88
N ALA A 421 -9.85 -3.27 -0.96
CA ALA A 421 -8.88 -4.27 -1.41
C ALA A 421 -9.56 -5.46 -2.12
N TRP A 422 -8.77 -6.17 -2.92
CA TRP A 422 -9.15 -7.46 -3.50
C TRP A 422 -8.96 -8.58 -2.49
N LEU A 423 -10.04 -9.28 -2.15
CA LEU A 423 -10.01 -10.40 -1.22
C LEU A 423 -10.23 -11.73 -1.95
N ILE A 424 -9.52 -12.77 -1.50
CA ILE A 424 -9.68 -14.13 -2.01
C ILE A 424 -11.06 -14.63 -1.60
N SER A 425 -11.90 -14.95 -2.59
CA SER A 425 -13.27 -15.45 -2.38
C SER A 425 -13.39 -16.95 -2.61
N GLY A 426 -12.38 -17.58 -3.20
CA GLY A 426 -12.26 -19.03 -3.30
C GLY A 426 -11.12 -19.46 -4.21
N SER A 427 -10.93 -20.77 -4.37
CA SER A 427 -10.12 -21.30 -5.46
C SER A 427 -10.58 -22.69 -5.91
N THR A 428 -10.10 -23.09 -7.08
CA THR A 428 -10.36 -24.39 -7.69
C THR A 428 -9.09 -24.97 -8.30
N LEU A 429 -9.13 -26.27 -8.60
CA LEU A 429 -8.04 -27.02 -9.23
C LEU A 429 -8.46 -27.45 -10.64
N PRO A 430 -8.41 -26.54 -11.63
CA PRO A 430 -8.86 -26.84 -12.98
C PRO A 430 -8.06 -27.98 -13.64
N SER A 431 -6.82 -28.19 -13.20
CA SER A 431 -5.91 -29.23 -13.70
C SER A 431 -5.81 -30.47 -12.81
N GLY A 432 -6.60 -30.55 -11.73
CA GLY A 432 -6.56 -31.66 -10.77
C GLY A 432 -5.49 -31.53 -9.68
N ASP A 433 -4.98 -32.65 -9.20
CA ASP A 433 -3.98 -32.69 -8.12
C ASP A 433 -2.64 -32.05 -8.58
N PRO A 434 -1.89 -31.39 -7.67
CA PRO A 434 -0.55 -30.89 -7.98
C PRO A 434 0.41 -32.02 -8.34
N VAL A 435 1.42 -31.68 -9.14
CA VAL A 435 2.53 -32.59 -9.44
C VAL A 435 3.69 -32.32 -8.50
N ALA A 436 4.57 -33.31 -8.33
CA ALA A 436 5.82 -33.05 -7.63
C ALA A 436 6.69 -32.11 -8.47
N CYS A 437 7.36 -31.16 -7.81
CA CYS A 437 8.56 -30.58 -8.39
C CYS A 437 9.73 -31.60 -8.26
#